data_AF-A0A840GPX3-F1
#
_entry.id   AF-A0A840GPX3-F1
#
_cell.length_a   1.000
_cell.length_b   1.000
_cell.length_c   1.000
_cell.angle_alpha   90.00
_cell.angle_beta   90.00
_cell.angle_gamma   90.00
#
_symmetry.space_group_name_H-M   'P 1'
#
loop_
_entity.id
_entity.type
_entity.pdbx_description
1 polymer ?
#
loop_
_entity_poly.entity_id
_entity_poly.type
_entity_poly.pdbx_seq_one_letter_code
_entity_poly.pdbx_strand_id
1 'polypeptide(L)'
;MADHSSFETIAQIAARALLLVPGIWLVRFTAARHERLFRLREHYAFKYSVASSVEGFKQQAPEMKDAIAAAAFFELTFNPATRMDAGSTEARYPNPIMEWVMQKVQKKAE
;
A
#
# COMPACT_ATOMS: atom_id res chain seq x y z
N MET A 1 -48.10 12.86 -5.93
CA MET A 1 -47.59 13.55 -4.72
C MET A 1 -46.40 12.84 -4.03
N ALA A 2 -46.11 11.55 -4.29
CA ALA A 2 -45.02 10.81 -3.62
C ALA A 2 -43.60 10.98 -4.23
N ASP A 3 -43.49 11.61 -5.41
CA ASP A 3 -42.24 11.63 -6.18
C ASP A 3 -41.29 12.78 -5.77
N HIS A 4 -41.84 13.94 -5.38
CA HIS A 4 -41.03 15.08 -4.93
C HIS A 4 -40.34 14.84 -3.58
N SER A 5 -40.99 14.19 -2.61
CA SER A 5 -40.39 13.90 -1.30
C SER A 5 -39.25 12.89 -1.39
N SER A 6 -39.37 11.91 -2.29
CA SER A 6 -38.33 10.91 -2.55
C SER A 6 -37.09 11.54 -3.19
N PHE A 7 -37.29 12.43 -4.17
CA PHE A 7 -36.19 13.18 -4.78
C PHE A 7 -35.48 14.10 -3.78
N GLU A 8 -36.24 14.83 -2.96
CA GLU A 8 -35.67 15.73 -1.95
C GLU A 8 -34.85 14.97 -0.90
N THR A 9 -35.30 13.77 -0.51
CA THR A 9 -34.56 12.89 0.41
C THR A 9 -33.25 12.41 -0.21
N ILE A 10 -33.26 11.96 -1.47
CA ILE A 10 -32.05 11.55 -2.18
C ILE A 10 -31.08 12.73 -2.34
N ALA A 11 -31.59 13.92 -2.68
CA ALA A 11 -30.78 15.11 -2.81
C ALA A 11 -30.11 15.51 -1.49
N GLN A 12 -30.83 15.41 -0.36
CA GLN A 12 -30.27 15.66 0.97
C GLN A 12 -29.19 14.64 1.34
N ILE A 13 -29.38 13.35 1.03
CA ILE A 13 -28.38 12.31 1.24
C ILE A 13 -27.14 12.55 0.37
N ALA A 14 -27.34 12.88 -0.91
CA ALA A 14 -26.25 13.17 -1.85
C ALA A 14 -25.45 14.40 -1.41
N ALA A 15 -26.11 15.47 -0.96
CA ALA A 15 -25.46 16.66 -0.42
C ALA A 15 -24.59 16.33 0.80
N ARG A 16 -25.08 15.49 1.71
CA ARG A 16 -24.29 15.03 2.88
C ARG A 16 -23.13 14.13 2.48
N ALA A 17 -23.31 13.25 1.49
CA ALA A 17 -22.24 12.41 0.96
C ALA A 17 -21.13 13.26 0.30
N LEU A 18 -21.51 14.34 -0.40
CA LEU A 18 -20.56 15.29 -1.00
C LEU A 18 -19.66 15.93 0.06
N LEU A 19 -20.20 16.25 1.25
CA LEU A 19 -19.43 16.81 2.36
C LEU A 19 -18.35 15.84 2.88
N LEU A 20 -18.53 14.53 2.70
CA LEU A 20 -17.55 13.52 3.12
C LEU A 20 -16.42 13.30 2.11
N VAL A 21 -16.61 13.69 0.84
CA VAL A 21 -15.63 13.52 -0.23
C VAL A 21 -14.23 14.03 0.14
N PRO A 22 -14.04 15.28 0.64
CA PRO A 22 -12.70 15.77 0.98
C PRO A 22 -12.05 14.96 2.12
N GLY A 23 -12.84 14.48 3.09
CA GLY A 23 -12.35 13.65 4.18
C GLY A 23 -11.87 12.29 3.67
N ILE A 24 -12.67 11.62 2.83
CA ILE A 24 -12.31 10.33 2.23
C ILE A 24 -11.05 10.48 1.36
N TRP A 25 -10.95 11.55 0.59
CA TRP A 25 -9.78 11.83 -0.25
C TRP A 25 -8.52 12.05 0.59
N LEU A 26 -8.62 12.85 1.65
CA LEU A 26 -7.52 13.11 2.57
C LEU A 26 -7.05 11.82 3.27
N VAL A 27 -7.98 11.00 3.76
CA VAL A 27 -7.64 9.71 4.38
C VAL A 27 -6.92 8.81 3.38
N ARG A 28 -7.41 8.70 2.14
CA ARG A 28 -6.76 7.89 1.11
C ARG A 28 -5.35 8.39 0.80
N PHE A 29 -5.16 9.71 0.68
CA PHE A 29 -3.84 10.31 0.43
C PHE A 29 -2.86 10.09 1.58
N THR A 30 -3.30 10.32 2.82
CA THR A 30 -2.45 10.14 4.01
C THR A 30 -2.10 8.68 4.26
N ALA A 31 -3.06 7.76 4.07
CA ALA A 31 -2.83 6.33 4.18
C ALA A 31 -1.78 5.84 3.16
N ALA A 32 -1.91 6.23 1.89
CA ALA A 32 -0.96 5.90 0.84
C ALA A 32 0.46 6.40 1.16
N ARG A 33 0.57 7.65 1.63
CA ARG A 33 1.85 8.23 2.04
C ARG A 33 2.46 7.50 3.23
N HIS A 34 1.64 7.18 4.24
CA HIS A 34 2.10 6.51 5.45
C HIS A 34 2.58 5.09 5.15
N GLU A 35 1.83 4.36 4.33
CA GLU A 35 2.15 2.99 3.92
C GLU A 35 3.51 2.92 3.21
N ARG A 36 3.76 3.82 2.25
CA ARG A 36 5.07 3.90 1.56
C ARG A 36 6.22 4.18 2.52
N LEU A 37 6.05 5.13 3.44
CA LEU A 37 7.08 5.47 4.42
C LEU A 37 7.33 4.32 5.39
N PHE A 38 6.26 3.65 5.83
CA PHE A 38 6.32 2.51 6.74
C PHE A 38 7.08 1.34 6.09
N ARG A 39 6.72 0.95 4.87
CA ARG A 39 7.43 -0.10 4.11
C ARG A 39 8.91 0.23 3.93
N LEU A 40 9.23 1.48 3.60
CA LEU A 40 10.62 1.92 3.45
C LEU A 40 11.39 1.77 4.78
N ARG A 41 10.81 2.23 5.88
CA ARG A 41 11.39 2.09 7.22
C ARG A 41 11.60 0.63 7.58
N GLU A 42 10.63 -0.23 7.28
CA GLU A 42 10.70 -1.66 7.58
C GLU A 42 11.80 -2.37 6.78
N HIS A 43 11.98 -2.04 5.50
CA HIS A 43 13.10 -2.55 4.72
C HIS A 43 14.47 -2.12 5.29
N TYR A 44 14.61 -0.88 5.75
CA TYR A 44 15.85 -0.44 6.39
C TYR A 44 16.07 -1.10 7.76
N ALA A 45 15.01 -1.29 8.54
CA ALA A 45 15.08 -2.02 9.80
C ALA A 45 15.52 -3.47 9.56
N PHE A 46 14.97 -4.14 8.54
CA PHE A 46 15.40 -5.48 8.13
C PHE A 46 16.88 -5.52 7.77
N LYS A 47 17.36 -4.59 6.92
CA LYS A 47 18.78 -4.50 6.57
C LYS A 47 19.67 -4.32 7.80
N TYR A 48 19.28 -3.44 8.71
CA TYR A 48 20.00 -3.24 9.96
C TYR A 48 20.08 -4.54 10.78
N SER A 49 18.95 -5.24 10.95
CA SER A 49 18.89 -6.51 11.68
C SER A 49 19.75 -7.60 11.05
N VAL A 50 19.78 -7.69 9.71
CA VAL A 50 20.67 -8.63 9.00
C VAL A 50 22.12 -8.28 9.30
N ALA A 51 22.51 -7.02 9.13
CA ALA A 51 23.88 -6.56 9.38
C ALA A 51 24.34 -6.80 10.82
N SER A 52 23.48 -6.53 11.81
CA SER A 52 23.80 -6.75 13.23
C SER A 52 23.92 -8.23 13.60
N SER A 53 23.23 -9.12 12.87
CA SER A 53 23.21 -10.56 13.15
C SER A 53 24.39 -11.32 12.53
N VAL A 54 25.10 -10.74 11.56
CA VAL A 54 26.22 -11.38 10.85
C VAL A 54 27.27 -11.92 11.81
N GLU A 55 27.65 -11.12 12.81
CA GLU A 55 28.69 -11.51 13.76
C GLU A 55 28.25 -12.70 14.62
N GLY A 56 26.98 -12.73 15.04
CA GLY A 56 26.40 -13.86 15.78
C GLY A 56 26.39 -15.15 14.95
N PHE A 57 26.03 -15.07 13.67
CA PHE A 57 26.04 -16.22 12.77
C PHE A 57 27.47 -16.75 12.53
N LYS A 58 28.45 -15.85 12.38
CA LYS A 58 29.87 -16.24 12.26
C LYS A 58 30.40 -16.96 13.49
N GLN A 59 29.89 -16.65 14.67
CA GLN A 59 30.23 -17.33 15.92
C GLN A 59 29.56 -18.70 16.02
N GLN A 60 28.31 -18.81 15.57
CA GLN A 60 27.55 -20.07 15.59
C GLN A 60 28.05 -21.10 14.56
N ALA A 61 28.57 -20.65 13.41
CA ALA A 61 29.10 -21.53 12.38
C ALA A 61 30.47 -21.01 11.86
N PRO A 62 31.56 -21.27 12.59
CA PRO A 62 32.88 -20.74 12.28
C PRO A 62 33.45 -21.19 10.93
N GLU A 63 33.04 -22.36 10.44
CA GLU A 63 33.47 -22.91 9.15
C GLU A 63 32.79 -22.23 7.96
N MET A 64 31.67 -21.53 8.18
CA MET A 64 30.88 -20.88 7.13
C MET A 64 30.99 -19.34 7.14
N LYS A 65 31.99 -18.77 7.81
CA LYS A 65 32.11 -17.32 8.01
C LYS A 65 32.03 -16.50 6.72
N ASP A 66 32.71 -16.97 5.67
CA ASP A 66 32.77 -16.28 4.39
C ASP A 66 31.44 -16.41 3.63
N ALA A 67 30.81 -17.59 3.67
CA ALA A 67 29.49 -17.81 3.08
C ALA A 67 28.41 -16.96 3.76
N ILE A 68 28.45 -16.85 5.10
CA ILE A 68 27.54 -16.00 5.88
C ILE A 68 27.75 -14.53 5.54
N ALA A 69 29.00 -14.07 5.47
CA ALA A 69 29.32 -12.70 5.10
C ALA A 69 28.85 -12.37 3.67
N ALA A 70 29.09 -13.27 2.72
CA ALA A 70 28.65 -13.12 1.35
C ALA A 70 27.12 -13.07 1.24
N ALA A 71 26.41 -14.00 1.90
CA ALA A 71 24.94 -14.05 1.89
C ALA A 71 24.34 -12.76 2.49
N ALA A 72 24.86 -12.30 3.62
CA ALA A 72 24.43 -11.03 4.22
C ALA A 72 24.72 -9.84 3.30
N PHE A 73 25.89 -9.79 2.66
CA PHE A 73 26.22 -8.73 1.71
C PHE A 73 25.24 -8.71 0.53
N PHE A 74 24.98 -9.87 -0.10
CA PHE A 74 24.01 -9.96 -1.19
C PHE A 74 22.62 -9.47 -0.76
N GLU A 75 22.15 -9.87 0.42
CA GLU A 75 20.85 -9.44 0.93
C GLU A 75 20.82 -7.93 1.28
N LEU A 76 21.95 -7.29 1.57
CA LEU A 76 21.99 -5.85 1.85
C LEU A 76 22.03 -5.00 0.56
N THR A 77 22.47 -5.56 -0.56
CA THR A 77 22.71 -4.81 -1.80
C THR A 77 21.46 -4.42 -2.59
N PHE A 78 20.31 -5.09 -2.38
CA PHE A 78 19.11 -4.76 -3.14
C PHE A 78 18.62 -3.33 -2.83
N ASN A 79 18.03 -2.65 -3.82
CA ASN A 79 17.40 -1.35 -3.59
C ASN A 79 15.99 -1.53 -2.99
N PRO A 80 15.68 -1.03 -1.78
CA PRO A 80 14.33 -1.13 -1.20
C PRO A 80 13.24 -0.56 -2.10
N ALA A 81 13.53 0.52 -2.84
CA ALA A 81 12.57 1.18 -3.72
C ALA A 81 12.05 0.25 -4.83
N THR A 82 12.87 -0.69 -5.34
CA THR A 82 12.44 -1.60 -6.41
C THR A 82 11.51 -2.71 -5.91
N ARG A 83 11.49 -2.98 -4.61
CA ARG A 83 10.58 -3.96 -3.98
C ARG A 83 9.31 -3.32 -3.39
N MET A 84 9.27 -2.00 -3.25
CA MET A 84 8.10 -1.26 -2.76
C MET A 84 6.92 -1.32 -3.74
N ASP A 85 7.20 -1.25 -5.06
CA ASP A 85 6.17 -1.27 -6.11
C ASP A 85 5.69 -2.68 -6.46
N ALA A 86 6.51 -3.71 -6.17
CA ALA A 86 6.22 -5.12 -6.51
C ALA A 86 5.04 -5.73 -5.71
N GLY A 87 4.52 -5.01 -4.72
CA GLY A 87 3.36 -5.43 -3.93
C GLY A 87 2.58 -4.26 -3.36
N SER A 88 2.65 -3.08 -3.99
CA SER A 88 1.80 -1.95 -3.61
C SER A 88 0.37 -2.29 -4.03
N THR A 89 -0.40 -2.87 -3.12
CA THR A 89 -1.86 -3.04 -3.19
C THR A 89 -2.61 -1.70 -3.27
N GLU A 90 -1.89 -0.58 -3.42
CA GLU A 90 -2.40 0.75 -3.78
C GLU A 90 -3.30 0.75 -5.04
N ALA A 91 -3.20 -0.26 -5.92
CA ALA A 91 -4.02 -0.37 -7.13
C ALA A 91 -5.15 -1.42 -7.07
N ARG A 92 -5.24 -2.26 -6.04
CA ARG A 92 -6.20 -3.38 -6.01
C ARG A 92 -6.90 -3.53 -4.67
N TYR A 93 -7.58 -2.46 -4.26
CA TYR A 93 -8.78 -2.65 -3.47
C TYR A 93 -9.91 -2.94 -4.45
N PRO A 94 -10.46 -4.16 -4.51
CA PRO A 94 -11.66 -4.43 -5.28
C PRO A 94 -12.78 -3.69 -4.54
N ASN A 95 -13.01 -2.43 -4.91
CA ASN A 95 -14.24 -1.77 -4.53
C ASN A 95 -15.27 -2.20 -5.56
N PRO A 96 -16.22 -3.10 -5.22
CA PRO A 96 -17.20 -3.62 -6.18
C PRO A 96 -18.01 -2.51 -6.85
N ILE A 97 -18.15 -1.37 -6.18
CA ILE A 97 -18.80 -0.18 -6.73
C ILE A 97 -17.92 0.48 -7.80
N MET A 98 -16.60 0.59 -7.61
CA MET A 98 -15.72 1.15 -8.65
C MET A 98 -15.59 0.24 -9.86
N GLU A 99 -15.54 -1.08 -9.67
CA GLU A 99 -15.54 -2.04 -10.78
C GLU A 99 -16.83 -1.90 -11.60
N TRP A 100 -17.98 -1.79 -10.93
CA TRP A 100 -19.27 -1.56 -11.57
C TRP A 100 -19.33 -0.22 -12.33
N VAL A 101 -18.77 0.86 -11.76
CA VAL A 101 -18.69 2.18 -12.42
C VAL A 101 -17.76 2.15 -13.63
N MET A 102 -16.60 1.50 -13.55
CA MET A 102 -15.68 1.40 -14.68
C MET A 102 -16.26 0.58 -15.83
N GLN A 103 -16.96 -0.53 -15.54
CA GLN A 103 -17.73 -1.28 -16.54
C GLN A 103 -18.83 -0.41 -17.18
N LYS A 104 -19.51 0.40 -16.35
CA LYS A 104 -20.33 1.58 -16.71
C LYS A 104 -19.77 2.42 -17.86
N VAL A 105 -18.60 2.97 -17.59
CA VAL A 105 -17.97 3.98 -18.44
C VAL A 105 -17.42 3.36 -19.73
N GLN A 106 -16.82 2.17 -19.65
CA GLN A 106 -16.33 1.46 -20.84
C GLN A 106 -17.47 1.08 -21.81
N LYS A 107 -18.60 0.60 -21.29
CA LYS A 107 -19.75 0.19 -22.12
C LYS A 107 -20.50 1.35 -22.79
N LYS A 108 -20.18 2.60 -22.45
CA LYS A 108 -20.71 3.81 -23.11
C LYS A 108 -19.76 4.42 -24.14
N ALA A 109 -18.51 3.94 -24.19
CA ALA A 109 -17.48 4.39 -25.14
C ALA A 109 -17.38 3.49 -26.39
N GLU A 110 -18.08 2.35 -26.38
CA GLU A 110 -18.44 1.54 -27.55
C GLU A 110 -19.87 1.88 -28.00
#